data_AF-A0A4R7YTC4-F1
#
_entry.id   AF-A0A4R7YTC4-F1
#
_cell.length_a   1.000
_cell.length_b   1.000
_cell.length_c   1.000
_cell.angle_alpha   90.00
_cell.angle_beta   90.00
_cell.angle_gamma   90.00
#
_symmetry.space_group_name_H-M   'P 1'
#
loop_
_entity.id
_entity.type
_entity.pdbx_description
1 polymer ?
#
loop_
_entity_poly.entity_id
_entity_poly.type
_entity_poly.pdbx_seq_one_letter_code
_entity_poly.pdbx_strand_id
1 'polypeptide(L)'
;MNSFIKNINDIQPSQLYINREKLFAVEKYLNSISLNDLEPLPIKKIGKRIFFTDGHTRAFVLSKRRKKKIKVYWDEDDLDWIEYFICLNWCDKEDIKQIQDLNNRIISDSNYQKLWLEKCKQMNKNLKTNLDQFIMIKHISDIQEKISISKLILKDMFKCSDKSGKIKKYINEIKDKYFIASYIGNIPFGFLSIKEKNYFTSEIYIMGILKEFKGRNLDEKLIKKATEILNKKINLLK
;
A
#
# COMPACT_ATOMS: atom_id res chain seq x y z
N MET A 1 -21.17 6.62 -10.70
CA MET A 1 -19.79 6.08 -10.68
C MET A 1 -19.08 6.52 -11.95
N ASN A 2 -18.09 7.41 -11.87
CA ASN A 2 -17.38 7.90 -13.06
C ASN A 2 -16.28 6.91 -13.47
N SER A 3 -16.47 6.20 -14.58
CA SER A 3 -15.48 5.28 -15.12
C SER A 3 -14.55 5.97 -16.11
N PHE A 4 -13.33 5.43 -16.26
CA PHE A 4 -12.33 5.89 -17.22
C PHE A 4 -11.48 4.73 -17.71
N ILE A 5 -10.67 4.96 -18.75
CA ILE A 5 -9.83 3.93 -19.35
C ILE A 5 -8.43 3.94 -18.73
N LYS A 6 -7.90 2.76 -18.41
CA LYS A 6 -6.54 2.59 -17.92
C LYS A 6 -5.84 1.39 -18.54
N ASN A 7 -4.51 1.45 -18.64
CA ASN A 7 -3.71 0.29 -19.01
C ASN A 7 -3.73 -0.72 -17.87
N ILE A 8 -4.14 -1.96 -18.16
CA ILE A 8 -4.27 -3.04 -17.18
C ILE A 8 -2.94 -3.40 -16.51
N ASN A 9 -1.82 -3.20 -17.21
CA ASN A 9 -0.49 -3.49 -16.69
C ASN A 9 0.00 -2.41 -15.70
N ASP A 10 -0.67 -1.26 -15.65
CA ASP A 10 -0.36 -0.21 -14.66
C ASP A 10 -1.07 -0.46 -13.31
N ILE A 11 -1.80 -1.57 -13.17
CA ILE A 11 -2.64 -1.87 -12.02
C ILE A 11 -2.15 -3.17 -11.39
N GLN A 12 -1.63 -3.06 -10.18
CA GLN A 12 -1.11 -4.20 -9.43
C GLN A 12 -2.25 -5.08 -8.89
N PRO A 13 -2.14 -6.42 -8.99
CA PRO A 13 -3.01 -7.31 -8.25
C PRO A 13 -2.82 -7.16 -6.73
N SER A 14 -3.92 -7.26 -5.99
CA SER A 14 -3.92 -7.40 -4.52
C SER A 14 -4.25 -8.83 -4.08
N GLN A 15 -4.05 -9.81 -4.96
CA GLN A 15 -4.39 -11.21 -4.74
C GLN A 15 -3.31 -12.12 -5.33
N LEU A 16 -2.99 -13.21 -4.63
CA LEU A 16 -1.90 -14.13 -4.99
C LEU A 16 -2.29 -15.19 -6.03
N TYR A 17 -3.56 -15.59 -6.10
CA TYR A 17 -3.99 -16.75 -6.89
C TYR A 17 -5.24 -16.46 -7.69
N ILE A 18 -5.51 -17.23 -8.74
CA ILE A 18 -6.79 -17.22 -9.45
C ILE A 18 -7.48 -18.56 -9.21
N ASN A 19 -8.75 -18.52 -8.80
CA ASN A 19 -9.60 -19.69 -8.71
C ASN A 19 -9.96 -20.17 -10.13
N ARG A 20 -9.66 -21.43 -10.45
CA ARG A 20 -9.80 -22.01 -11.79
C ARG A 20 -11.26 -22.13 -12.23
N GLU A 21 -12.14 -22.53 -11.33
CA GLU A 21 -13.57 -22.73 -11.57
C GLU A 21 -14.25 -21.37 -11.81
N LYS A 22 -13.92 -20.37 -10.98
CA LYS A 22 -14.32 -18.97 -11.20
C LYS A 22 -13.77 -18.43 -12.52
N LEU A 23 -12.53 -18.77 -12.88
CA LEU A 23 -11.92 -18.38 -14.15
C LEU A 23 -12.74 -18.90 -15.34
N PHE A 24 -13.10 -20.19 -15.36
CA PHE A 24 -13.93 -20.76 -16.42
C PHE A 24 -15.32 -20.09 -16.51
N ALA A 25 -15.96 -19.83 -15.37
CA ALA A 25 -17.25 -19.14 -15.34
C ALA A 25 -17.14 -17.71 -15.92
N VAL A 26 -16.09 -16.97 -15.55
CA VAL A 26 -15.84 -15.62 -16.07
C VAL A 26 -15.49 -15.66 -17.56
N GLU A 27 -14.71 -16.63 -18.04
CA GLU A 27 -14.42 -16.80 -19.46
C GLU A 27 -15.69 -17.06 -20.28
N LYS A 28 -16.59 -17.92 -19.78
CA LYS A 28 -17.89 -18.18 -20.42
C LYS A 28 -18.76 -16.93 -20.47
N TYR A 29 -18.89 -16.22 -19.35
CA TYR A 29 -19.62 -14.96 -19.28
C TYR A 29 -19.07 -13.91 -20.26
N LEU A 30 -17.75 -13.73 -20.30
CA LEU A 30 -17.11 -12.78 -21.21
C LEU A 30 -17.19 -13.20 -22.68
N ASN A 31 -17.54 -14.45 -22.99
CA ASN A 31 -17.84 -14.89 -24.36
C ASN A 31 -19.29 -14.63 -24.76
N SER A 32 -20.21 -14.45 -23.79
CA SER A 32 -21.64 -14.25 -24.05
C SER A 32 -22.05 -12.78 -24.13
N ILE A 33 -21.13 -11.83 -23.92
CA ILE A 33 -21.42 -10.39 -23.91
C ILE A 33 -20.45 -9.60 -24.80
N SER A 34 -20.88 -8.42 -25.22
CA SER A 34 -19.98 -7.44 -25.83
C SER A 34 -19.07 -6.84 -24.76
N LEU A 35 -17.78 -6.66 -25.08
CA LEU A 35 -16.83 -6.03 -24.18
C LEU A 35 -17.15 -4.56 -23.90
N ASN A 36 -17.97 -3.92 -24.74
CA ASN A 36 -18.42 -2.55 -24.52
C ASN A 36 -19.38 -2.45 -23.32
N ASP A 37 -20.08 -3.53 -23.00
CA ASP A 37 -21.08 -3.61 -21.93
C ASP A 37 -20.46 -4.05 -20.59
N LEU A 38 -19.14 -4.16 -20.54
CA LEU A 38 -18.44 -4.52 -19.32
C LEU A 38 -18.47 -3.39 -18.29
N GLU A 39 -18.96 -3.75 -17.11
CA GLU A 39 -18.80 -2.93 -15.92
C GLU A 39 -17.32 -2.64 -15.63
N PRO A 40 -16.99 -1.41 -15.24
CA PRO A 40 -15.62 -1.03 -14.91
C PRO A 40 -15.09 -1.82 -13.71
N LEU A 41 -13.78 -1.99 -13.65
CA LEU A 41 -13.11 -2.66 -12.53
C LEU A 41 -12.73 -1.66 -11.42
N PRO A 42 -12.94 -2.00 -10.14
CA PRO A 42 -12.62 -1.12 -9.03
C PRO A 42 -11.10 -1.07 -8.79
N ILE A 43 -10.57 0.14 -8.63
CA ILE A 43 -9.17 0.38 -8.31
C ILE A 43 -9.00 1.42 -7.22
N LYS A 44 -7.92 1.31 -6.44
CA LYS A 44 -7.46 2.35 -5.52
C LYS A 44 -6.02 2.75 -5.82
N LYS A 45 -5.58 3.86 -5.21
CA LYS A 45 -4.25 4.45 -5.43
C LYS A 45 -3.62 4.91 -4.13
N ILE A 46 -2.35 4.58 -3.95
CA ILE A 46 -1.47 5.10 -2.88
C ILE A 46 -0.22 5.66 -3.55
N GLY A 47 -0.02 6.97 -3.46
CA GLY A 47 1.09 7.62 -4.14
C GLY A 47 1.07 7.41 -5.66
N LYS A 48 2.03 6.64 -6.18
CA LYS A 48 2.07 6.25 -7.60
C LYS A 48 1.52 4.83 -7.85
N ARG A 49 1.35 4.03 -6.81
CA ARG A 49 0.88 2.64 -6.91
C ARG A 49 -0.63 2.63 -7.10
N ILE A 50 -1.10 1.93 -8.13
CA ILE A 50 -2.52 1.72 -8.42
C ILE A 50 -2.75 0.22 -8.38
N PHE A 51 -3.85 -0.21 -7.75
CA PHE A 51 -4.11 -1.62 -7.53
C PHE A 51 -5.60 -1.94 -7.61
N PHE A 52 -5.94 -3.19 -7.94
CA PHE A 52 -7.30 -3.69 -7.91
C PHE A 52 -7.76 -3.87 -6.47
N THR A 53 -8.97 -3.42 -6.14
CA THR A 53 -9.64 -3.79 -4.88
C THR A 53 -10.49 -5.04 -5.07
N ASP A 54 -11.02 -5.26 -6.27
CA ASP A 54 -11.70 -6.50 -6.68
C ASP A 54 -11.60 -6.70 -8.21
N GLY A 55 -12.11 -7.83 -8.70
CA GLY A 55 -12.28 -8.12 -10.11
C GLY A 55 -11.05 -8.72 -10.79
N HIS A 56 -10.09 -9.25 -10.01
CA HIS A 56 -8.83 -9.82 -10.50
C HIS A 56 -9.04 -10.94 -11.53
N THR A 57 -10.03 -11.82 -11.35
CA THR A 57 -10.34 -12.86 -12.34
C THR A 57 -10.78 -12.27 -13.68
N ARG A 58 -11.63 -11.23 -13.67
CA ARG A 58 -12.09 -10.54 -14.88
C ARG A 58 -10.93 -9.79 -15.54
N ALA A 59 -10.12 -9.09 -14.76
CA ALA A 59 -8.90 -8.44 -15.24
C ALA A 59 -7.95 -9.47 -15.91
N PHE A 60 -7.77 -10.63 -15.29
CA PHE A 60 -6.91 -11.69 -15.79
C PHE A 60 -7.41 -12.27 -17.12
N VAL A 61 -8.72 -12.52 -17.28
CA VAL A 61 -9.28 -12.97 -18.57
C VAL A 61 -9.12 -11.90 -19.66
N LEU A 62 -9.38 -10.63 -19.35
CA LEU A 62 -9.18 -9.53 -20.29
C LEU A 62 -7.72 -9.44 -20.75
N SER A 63 -6.79 -9.60 -19.81
CA SER A 63 -5.35 -9.67 -20.09
C SER A 63 -4.98 -10.86 -20.99
N LYS A 64 -5.50 -12.07 -20.72
CA LYS A 64 -5.34 -13.25 -21.59
C LYS A 64 -5.83 -13.00 -23.02
N ARG A 65 -6.89 -12.21 -23.18
CA ARG A 65 -7.41 -11.75 -24.49
C ARG A 65 -6.62 -10.58 -25.09
N ARG A 66 -5.41 -10.32 -24.59
CA ARG A 66 -4.49 -9.24 -25.01
C ARG A 66 -5.11 -7.83 -24.93
N LYS A 67 -6.13 -7.63 -24.09
CA LYS A 67 -6.73 -6.32 -23.85
C LYS A 67 -5.83 -5.54 -22.90
N LYS A 68 -5.16 -4.52 -23.42
CA LYS A 68 -4.33 -3.61 -22.63
C LYS A 68 -5.14 -2.51 -21.95
N LYS A 69 -6.23 -2.05 -22.56
CA LYS A 69 -7.06 -0.95 -22.04
C LYS A 69 -8.36 -1.50 -21.47
N ILE A 70 -8.66 -1.17 -20.21
CA ILE A 70 -9.89 -1.57 -19.51
C ILE A 70 -10.60 -0.37 -18.91
N LYS A 71 -11.93 -0.47 -18.76
CA LYS A 71 -12.73 0.46 -17.98
C LYS A 71 -12.48 0.21 -16.49
N VAL A 72 -12.21 1.26 -15.74
CA VAL A 72 -11.97 1.24 -14.30
C VAL A 72 -12.68 2.41 -13.62
N TYR A 73 -12.84 2.34 -12.31
CA TYR A 73 -13.30 3.45 -11.50
C TYR A 73 -12.51 3.52 -10.19
N TRP A 74 -12.41 4.72 -9.61
CA TRP A 74 -11.86 4.87 -8.27
C TRP A 74 -12.85 4.31 -7.27
N ASP A 75 -12.46 3.25 -6.59
CA ASP A 75 -13.23 2.68 -5.50
C ASP A 75 -13.19 3.64 -4.31
N GLU A 76 -14.37 4.15 -3.93
CA GLU A 76 -14.59 5.14 -2.88
C GLU A 76 -15.09 4.49 -1.58
N ASP A 77 -15.26 3.17 -1.54
CA ASP A 77 -15.73 2.46 -0.36
C ASP A 77 -14.71 2.57 0.78
N ASP A 78 -15.21 2.58 2.02
CA ASP A 78 -14.39 2.61 3.23
C ASP A 78 -13.81 1.21 3.50
N LEU A 79 -12.72 0.91 2.78
CA LEU A 79 -12.02 -0.37 2.88
C LEU A 79 -10.96 -0.35 3.98
N ASP A 80 -10.69 -1.52 4.59
CA ASP A 80 -9.56 -1.65 5.50
C ASP A 80 -8.24 -1.61 4.73
N TRP A 81 -7.62 -0.43 4.70
CA TRP A 81 -6.36 -0.20 3.99
C TRP A 81 -5.21 -1.05 4.51
N ILE A 82 -5.22 -1.48 5.77
CA ILE A 82 -4.16 -2.32 6.33
C ILE A 82 -4.19 -3.69 5.67
N GLU A 83 -5.39 -4.27 5.48
CA GLU A 83 -5.58 -5.53 4.76
C GLU A 83 -5.01 -5.45 3.34
N TYR A 84 -5.34 -4.39 2.60
CA TYR A 84 -4.81 -4.19 1.25
C TYR A 84 -3.30 -3.97 1.22
N PHE A 85 -2.72 -3.22 2.17
CA PHE A 85 -1.27 -3.04 2.23
C PHE A 85 -0.55 -4.37 2.48
N ILE A 86 -1.11 -5.24 3.32
CA ILE A 86 -0.55 -6.57 3.56
C ILE A 86 -0.67 -7.43 2.30
N CYS A 87 -1.82 -7.44 1.63
CA CYS A 87 -2.03 -8.15 0.38
C CYS A 87 -1.08 -7.68 -0.74
N LEU A 88 -0.88 -6.37 -0.88
CA LEU A 88 0.08 -5.79 -1.82
C LEU A 88 1.52 -6.18 -1.48
N ASN A 89 1.87 -6.20 -0.19
CA ASN A 89 3.18 -6.69 0.24
C ASN A 89 3.38 -8.18 -0.04
N TRP A 90 2.35 -9.02 0.11
CA TRP A 90 2.44 -10.42 -0.30
C TRP A 90 2.67 -10.53 -1.81
N CYS A 91 1.96 -9.73 -2.61
CA CYS A 91 2.18 -9.68 -4.06
C CYS A 91 3.61 -9.22 -4.40
N ASP A 92 4.11 -8.18 -3.74
CA ASP A 92 5.49 -7.69 -3.92
C ASP A 92 6.54 -8.78 -3.62
N LYS A 93 6.35 -9.57 -2.56
CA LYS A 93 7.26 -10.68 -2.18
C LYS A 93 7.25 -11.84 -3.17
N GLU A 94 6.14 -12.00 -3.88
CA GLU A 94 5.90 -13.06 -4.86
C GLU A 94 6.17 -12.59 -6.30
N ASP A 95 6.73 -11.39 -6.45
CA ASP A 95 6.98 -10.67 -7.71
C ASP A 95 5.74 -10.51 -8.60
N ILE A 96 4.57 -10.32 -7.98
CA ILE A 96 3.29 -10.06 -8.65
C ILE A 96 3.08 -8.54 -8.72
N LYS A 97 3.42 -7.96 -9.87
CA LYS A 97 3.37 -6.51 -10.14
C LYS A 97 2.27 -6.13 -11.12
N GLN A 98 1.88 -7.04 -12.00
CA GLN A 98 0.85 -6.86 -13.01
C GLN A 98 -0.02 -8.11 -13.11
N ILE A 99 -1.20 -7.97 -13.72
CA ILE A 99 -2.19 -9.06 -13.74
C ILE A 99 -1.67 -10.32 -14.45
N GLN A 100 -0.75 -10.20 -15.41
CA GLN A 100 -0.16 -11.35 -16.11
C GLN A 100 0.67 -12.25 -15.19
N ASP A 101 1.20 -11.72 -14.09
CA ASP A 101 2.08 -12.47 -13.18
C ASP A 101 1.29 -13.57 -12.43
N LEU A 102 -0.04 -13.55 -12.53
CA LEU A 102 -0.94 -14.60 -12.04
C LEU A 102 -1.08 -15.79 -13.01
N ASN A 103 -0.44 -15.78 -14.19
CA ASN A 103 -0.57 -16.85 -15.19
C ASN A 103 -0.26 -18.24 -14.64
N ASN A 104 0.79 -18.35 -13.82
CA ASN A 104 1.22 -19.60 -13.21
C ASN A 104 0.64 -19.82 -11.80
N ARG A 105 -0.39 -19.05 -11.43
CA ARG A 105 -1.00 -19.04 -10.09
C ARG A 105 -2.50 -19.39 -10.14
N ILE A 106 -2.91 -20.18 -11.14
CA ILE A 106 -4.29 -20.67 -11.30
C ILE A 106 -4.45 -22.02 -10.59
N ILE A 107 -5.26 -22.05 -9.54
CA ILE A 107 -5.41 -23.21 -8.64
C ILE A 107 -6.88 -23.64 -8.56
N SER A 108 -7.12 -24.91 -8.18
CA SER A 108 -8.48 -25.42 -7.94
C SER A 108 -9.17 -24.67 -6.81
N ASP A 109 -10.50 -24.72 -6.79
CA ASP A 109 -11.34 -24.10 -5.77
C ASP A 109 -10.92 -24.47 -4.34
N SER A 110 -10.68 -25.76 -4.10
CA SER A 110 -10.20 -26.27 -2.81
C SER A 110 -8.85 -25.66 -2.38
N ASN A 111 -7.91 -25.53 -3.31
CA ASN A 111 -6.62 -24.91 -3.05
C ASN A 111 -6.75 -23.39 -2.90
N TYR A 112 -7.65 -22.75 -3.65
CA TYR A 112 -7.93 -21.32 -3.51
C TYR A 112 -8.50 -20.98 -2.13
N GLN A 113 -9.45 -21.79 -1.66
CA GLN A 113 -9.98 -21.65 -0.32
C GLN A 113 -8.87 -21.75 0.74
N LYS A 114 -8.01 -22.76 0.63
CA LYS A 114 -6.93 -22.98 1.60
C LYS A 114 -5.78 -21.96 1.53
N LEU A 115 -5.27 -21.68 0.32
CA LEU A 115 -4.05 -20.87 0.13
C LEU A 115 -4.32 -19.36 0.08
N TRP A 116 -5.54 -18.96 -0.27
CA TRP A 116 -5.93 -17.55 -0.36
C TRP A 116 -6.95 -17.16 0.71
N LEU A 117 -8.15 -17.77 0.71
CA LEU A 117 -9.23 -17.32 1.58
C LEU A 117 -8.91 -17.52 3.07
N GLU A 118 -8.41 -18.70 3.45
CA GLU A 118 -7.99 -18.93 4.84
C GLU A 118 -6.78 -18.07 5.24
N LYS A 119 -5.89 -17.76 4.30
CA LYS A 119 -4.76 -16.84 4.53
C LYS A 119 -5.24 -15.42 4.83
N CYS A 120 -6.19 -14.89 4.04
CA CYS A 120 -6.82 -13.59 4.29
C CYS A 120 -7.60 -13.59 5.61
N LYS A 121 -8.35 -14.64 5.90
CA LYS A 121 -9.09 -14.79 7.16
C LYS A 121 -8.17 -14.82 8.38
N GLN A 122 -7.05 -15.53 8.31
CA GLN A 122 -6.05 -15.56 9.37
C GLN A 122 -5.39 -14.19 9.57
N MET A 123 -5.04 -13.50 8.49
CA MET A 123 -4.57 -12.11 8.54
C MET A 123 -5.58 -11.20 9.24
N ASN A 124 -6.86 -11.28 8.88
CA ASN A 124 -7.90 -10.43 9.47
C ASN A 124 -8.10 -10.72 10.96
N LYS A 125 -8.00 -11.99 11.38
CA LYS A 125 -7.99 -12.35 12.80
C LYS A 125 -6.78 -11.74 13.53
N ASN A 126 -5.60 -11.86 12.92
CA ASN A 126 -4.33 -11.38 13.46
C ASN A 126 -4.28 -9.84 13.56
N LEU A 127 -4.88 -9.13 12.63
CA LEU A 127 -4.99 -7.67 12.66
C LEU A 127 -5.81 -7.18 13.85
N LYS A 128 -6.91 -7.89 14.17
CA LYS A 128 -7.77 -7.56 15.31
C LYS A 128 -7.10 -7.83 16.66
N THR A 129 -6.19 -8.79 16.73
CA THR A 129 -5.53 -9.17 18.00
C THR A 129 -4.19 -8.48 18.20
N ASN A 130 -3.39 -8.33 17.14
CA ASN A 130 -2.04 -7.78 17.23
C ASN A 130 -1.63 -7.14 15.88
N LEU A 131 -1.96 -5.86 15.72
CA LEU A 131 -1.54 -5.07 14.57
C LEU A 131 0.00 -4.92 14.51
N ASP A 132 0.68 -4.99 15.65
CA ASP A 132 2.11 -4.68 15.75
C ASP A 132 2.98 -5.62 14.93
N GLN A 133 2.56 -6.87 14.75
CA GLN A 133 3.29 -7.86 13.95
C GLN A 133 3.43 -7.47 12.47
N PHE A 134 2.55 -6.61 11.95
CA PHE A 134 2.56 -6.18 10.54
C PHE A 134 3.30 -4.86 10.32
N ILE A 135 3.64 -4.16 11.40
CA ILE A 135 4.21 -2.82 11.36
C ILE A 135 5.70 -2.89 11.67
N MET A 136 6.51 -2.52 10.69
CA MET A 136 7.94 -2.31 10.86
C MET A 136 8.22 -0.83 11.07
N ILE A 137 8.96 -0.49 12.12
CA ILE A 137 9.43 0.88 12.36
C ILE A 137 10.95 0.84 12.45
N LYS A 138 11.63 1.65 11.63
CA LYS A 138 13.10 1.68 11.57
C LYS A 138 13.64 3.08 11.32
N HIS A 139 14.88 3.30 11.74
CA HIS A 139 15.68 4.47 11.36
C HIS A 139 16.05 4.39 9.87
N ILE A 140 15.99 5.53 9.18
CA ILE A 140 16.35 5.68 7.77
C ILE A 140 17.53 6.64 7.66
N SER A 141 18.67 6.14 7.19
CA SER A 141 19.84 6.95 6.89
C SER A 141 19.86 7.45 5.45
N ASP A 142 19.35 6.66 4.50
CA ASP A 142 19.39 7.00 3.07
C ASP A 142 18.55 8.24 2.75
N ILE A 143 19.20 9.24 2.15
CA ILE A 143 18.58 10.54 1.86
C ILE A 143 17.48 10.41 0.80
N GLN A 144 17.65 9.54 -0.20
CA GLN A 144 16.64 9.37 -1.26
C GLN A 144 15.39 8.68 -0.73
N GLU A 145 15.55 7.70 0.16
CA GLU A 145 14.46 7.03 0.87
C GLU A 145 13.70 8.03 1.74
N LYS A 146 14.37 8.86 2.55
CA LYS A 146 13.74 9.95 3.32
C LYS A 146 12.89 10.84 2.41
N ILE A 147 13.48 11.32 1.31
CA ILE A 147 12.81 12.20 0.34
C ILE A 147 11.59 11.50 -0.27
N SER A 148 11.71 10.23 -0.65
CA SER A 148 10.64 9.45 -1.26
C SER A 148 9.44 9.30 -0.31
N ILE A 149 9.71 8.92 0.94
CA ILE A 149 8.71 8.72 1.99
C ILE A 149 8.02 10.03 2.33
N SER A 150 8.79 11.10 2.57
CA SER A 150 8.22 12.42 2.86
C SER A 150 7.40 12.95 1.69
N LYS A 151 7.83 12.76 0.44
CA LYS A 151 7.03 13.15 -0.74
C LYS A 151 5.72 12.40 -0.82
N LEU A 152 5.72 11.11 -0.54
CA LEU A 152 4.49 10.30 -0.54
C LEU A 152 3.50 10.82 0.50
N ILE A 153 3.96 10.90 1.75
CA ILE A 153 3.08 11.12 2.90
C ILE A 153 2.66 12.60 3.00
N LEU A 154 3.57 13.55 2.80
CA LEU A 154 3.22 14.98 2.87
C LEU A 154 2.28 15.39 1.74
N LYS A 155 2.39 14.80 0.55
CA LYS A 155 1.45 15.07 -0.54
C LYS A 155 0.03 14.61 -0.22
N ASP A 156 -0.09 13.46 0.44
CA ASP A 156 -1.38 12.97 0.91
C ASP A 156 -1.95 13.87 2.01
N MET A 157 -1.13 14.21 3.01
CA MET A 157 -1.54 15.08 4.12
C MET A 157 -1.99 16.49 3.68
N PHE A 158 -1.25 17.13 2.77
CA PHE A 158 -1.52 18.49 2.31
C PHE A 158 -2.39 18.56 1.04
N LYS A 159 -2.97 17.44 0.58
CA LYS A 159 -3.93 17.35 -0.54
C LYS A 159 -3.55 18.19 -1.79
N CYS A 160 -2.31 18.09 -2.29
CA CYS A 160 -1.82 18.81 -3.50
C CYS A 160 -2.03 20.33 -3.55
N SER A 161 -2.60 20.99 -2.54
CA SER A 161 -2.87 22.43 -2.53
C SER A 161 -1.71 23.23 -1.97
N ASP A 162 -0.48 22.70 -2.05
CA ASP A 162 0.73 23.42 -1.65
C ASP A 162 1.10 24.51 -2.67
N LYS A 163 0.21 25.50 -2.80
CA LYS A 163 0.49 26.78 -3.47
C LYS A 163 1.63 27.54 -2.77
N SER A 164 2.02 27.13 -1.55
CA SER A 164 3.00 27.80 -0.69
C SER A 164 4.43 27.26 -0.75
N GLY A 165 4.71 26.15 -1.45
CA GLY A 165 6.04 25.53 -1.49
C GLY A 165 6.52 24.93 -0.16
N LYS A 166 5.62 24.72 0.81
CA LYS A 166 5.93 24.19 2.15
C LYS A 166 6.48 22.77 2.10
N ILE A 167 5.91 21.90 1.25
CA ILE A 167 6.37 20.52 1.07
C ILE A 167 7.82 20.52 0.58
N LYS A 168 8.16 21.40 -0.37
CA LYS A 168 9.53 21.52 -0.89
C LYS A 168 10.51 21.93 0.21
N LYS A 169 10.11 22.89 1.07
CA LYS A 169 10.89 23.31 2.23
C LYS A 169 11.12 22.16 3.21
N TYR A 170 10.06 21.46 3.63
CA TYR A 170 10.17 20.32 4.54
C TYR A 170 11.09 19.22 4.00
N ILE A 171 10.94 18.86 2.72
CA ILE A 171 11.78 17.84 2.07
C ILE A 171 13.25 18.27 2.05
N ASN A 172 13.54 19.55 1.81
CA ASN A 172 14.92 20.02 1.78
C ASN A 172 15.58 19.94 3.15
N GLU A 173 14.85 20.33 4.18
CA GLU A 173 15.34 20.39 5.56
C GLU A 173 15.43 19.00 6.25
N ILE A 174 14.67 18.00 5.79
CA ILE A 174 14.67 16.64 6.37
C ILE A 174 15.97 15.87 6.12
N LYS A 175 16.70 16.19 5.05
CA LYS A 175 17.84 15.37 4.57
C LYS A 175 18.86 15.10 5.68
N ASP A 176 19.20 16.15 6.42
CA ASP A 176 20.22 16.14 7.47
C ASP A 176 19.64 15.86 8.87
N LYS A 177 18.33 15.58 8.96
CA LYS A 177 17.64 15.30 10.21
C LYS A 177 17.55 13.81 10.48
N TYR A 178 17.47 13.47 11.76
CA TYR A 178 17.18 12.10 12.16
C TYR A 178 15.78 11.72 11.68
N PHE A 179 15.63 10.49 11.16
CA PHE A 179 14.42 10.10 10.44
C PHE A 179 14.04 8.66 10.75
N ILE A 180 12.80 8.47 11.17
CA ILE A 180 12.20 7.17 11.42
C ILE A 180 10.98 7.03 10.51
N ALA A 181 10.81 5.86 9.92
CA ALA A 181 9.65 5.55 9.10
C ALA A 181 8.98 4.26 9.55
N SER A 182 7.65 4.21 9.37
CA SER A 182 6.80 3.05 9.59
C SER A 182 6.31 2.47 8.27
N TYR A 183 6.32 1.15 8.19
CA TYR A 183 6.02 0.38 6.98
C TYR A 183 5.08 -0.78 7.29
N ILE A 184 4.28 -1.15 6.30
CA ILE A 184 3.71 -2.49 6.18
C ILE A 184 4.38 -3.15 5.01
N GLY A 185 5.20 -4.17 5.30
CA GLY A 185 6.10 -4.72 4.30
C GLY A 185 7.05 -3.67 3.75
N ASN A 186 6.99 -3.43 2.43
CA ASN A 186 7.79 -2.42 1.75
C ASN A 186 7.05 -1.09 1.53
N ILE A 187 5.81 -0.96 2.01
CA ILE A 187 4.99 0.23 1.77
C ILE A 187 5.10 1.16 2.99
N PRO A 188 5.71 2.35 2.86
CA PRO A 188 5.76 3.32 3.94
C PRO A 188 4.37 3.96 4.13
N PHE A 189 3.92 4.02 5.38
CA PHE A 189 2.63 4.65 5.74
C PHE A 189 2.77 5.81 6.72
N GLY A 190 3.92 5.93 7.39
CA GLY A 190 4.18 7.00 8.36
C GLY A 190 5.66 7.33 8.47
N PHE A 191 5.96 8.54 8.93
CA PHE A 191 7.32 8.96 9.26
C PHE A 191 7.35 10.03 10.34
N LEU A 192 8.49 10.13 11.01
CA LEU A 192 8.79 11.10 12.04
C LEU A 192 10.24 11.57 11.86
N SER A 193 10.41 12.87 11.63
CA SER A 193 11.71 13.53 11.54
C SER A 193 11.97 14.35 12.79
N ILE A 194 13.18 14.23 13.32
CA ILE A 194 13.60 14.83 14.58
C ILE A 194 14.76 15.79 14.32
N LYS A 195 14.66 16.96 14.93
CA LYS A 195 15.73 17.96 14.95
C LYS A 195 16.33 17.97 16.36
N GLU A 196 17.62 17.65 16.43
CA GLU A 196 18.41 17.82 17.64
C GLU A 196 18.52 19.33 17.94
N LYS A 197 18.22 19.74 19.19
CA LYS A 197 18.39 21.14 19.63
C LYS A 197 19.70 21.33 20.37
N ASN A 198 19.97 20.44 21.31
CA ASN A 198 21.18 20.39 22.11
C ASN A 198 21.37 18.97 22.64
N TYR A 199 22.43 18.75 23.44
CA TYR A 199 22.76 17.45 24.02
C TYR A 199 21.61 16.81 24.84
N PHE A 200 20.70 17.62 25.38
CA PHE A 200 19.65 17.18 26.29
C PHE A 200 18.26 17.11 25.64
N THR A 201 18.06 17.78 24.51
CA THR A 201 16.71 17.99 23.95
C THR A 201 16.67 17.83 22.44
N SER A 202 15.59 17.23 21.99
CA SER A 202 15.24 17.06 20.57
C SER A 202 13.78 17.48 20.38
N GLU A 203 13.47 18.05 19.21
CA GLU A 203 12.12 18.40 18.81
C GLU A 203 11.66 17.58 17.61
N ILE A 204 10.38 17.23 17.56
CA ILE A 204 9.78 16.72 16.33
C ILE A 204 9.79 17.87 15.32
N TYR A 205 10.53 17.69 14.23
CA TYR A 205 10.57 18.66 13.14
C TYR A 205 9.29 18.57 12.31
N ILE A 206 8.96 17.36 11.86
CA ILE A 206 7.71 17.07 11.17
C ILE A 206 7.40 15.58 11.27
N MET A 207 6.12 15.27 11.36
CA MET A 207 5.56 13.93 11.41
C MET A 207 4.45 13.83 10.37
N GLY A 208 4.28 12.66 9.80
CA GLY A 208 3.17 12.40 8.91
C GLY A 208 2.73 10.96 8.89
N ILE A 209 1.42 10.75 8.72
CA ILE A 209 0.79 9.45 8.50
C ILE A 209 -0.19 9.60 7.35
N LEU A 210 -0.21 8.62 6.45
CA LEU A 210 -1.20 8.52 5.38
C LEU A 210 -2.61 8.59 5.96
N LYS A 211 -3.51 9.37 5.34
CA LYS A 211 -4.87 9.58 5.84
C LYS A 211 -5.62 8.26 6.07
N GLU A 212 -5.34 7.25 5.26
CA GLU A 212 -5.88 5.90 5.32
C GLU A 212 -5.57 5.18 6.65
N PHE A 213 -4.57 5.65 7.39
CA PHE A 213 -4.08 5.06 8.63
C PHE A 213 -4.40 5.92 9.87
N LYS A 214 -5.16 7.00 9.70
CA LYS A 214 -5.57 7.87 10.84
C LYS A 214 -6.58 7.16 11.73
N GLY A 215 -6.60 7.55 13.02
CA GLY A 215 -7.56 7.03 14.01
C GLY A 215 -7.26 5.62 14.55
N ARG A 216 -6.04 5.11 14.32
CA ARG A 216 -5.58 3.78 14.79
C ARG A 216 -4.43 3.84 15.80
N ASN A 217 -4.21 5.00 16.44
CA ASN A 217 -3.11 5.28 17.39
C ASN A 217 -1.70 4.97 16.84
N LEU A 218 -1.54 5.06 15.52
CA LEU A 218 -0.28 4.73 14.83
C LEU A 218 0.77 5.84 14.96
N ASP A 219 0.33 7.07 15.16
CA ASP A 219 1.13 8.25 15.49
C ASP A 219 1.75 8.13 16.88
N GLU A 220 0.94 7.82 17.89
CA GLU A 220 1.44 7.58 19.26
C GLU A 220 2.47 6.45 19.28
N LYS A 221 2.20 5.38 18.54
CA LYS A 221 3.12 4.25 18.42
C LYS A 221 4.43 4.63 17.73
N LEU A 222 4.36 5.44 16.68
CA LEU A 222 5.54 5.94 15.98
C LEU A 222 6.40 6.82 16.90
N ILE A 223 5.76 7.71 17.68
CA ILE A 223 6.42 8.55 18.68
C ILE A 223 7.08 7.69 19.75
N LYS A 224 6.34 6.74 20.35
CA LYS A 224 6.88 5.83 21.38
C LYS A 224 8.12 5.10 20.87
N LYS A 225 8.05 4.55 19.66
CA LYS A 225 9.16 3.81 19.06
C LYS A 225 10.35 4.71 18.74
N ALA A 226 10.09 5.94 18.31
CA ALA A 226 11.15 6.93 18.11
C ALA A 226 11.90 7.25 19.40
N THR A 227 11.17 7.44 20.51
CA THR A 227 11.75 7.65 21.84
C THR A 227 12.61 6.47 22.27
N GLU A 228 12.14 5.22 22.09
CA GLU A 228 12.91 4.02 22.40
C GLU A 228 14.24 3.95 21.61
N ILE A 229 14.19 4.24 20.31
CA ILE A 229 15.38 4.19 19.46
C ILE A 229 16.38 5.28 19.84
N LEU A 230 15.90 6.51 20.09
CA LEU A 230 16.76 7.61 20.53
C LEU A 230 17.43 7.32 21.88
N ASN A 231 16.68 6.80 22.86
CA ASN A 231 17.24 6.45 24.17
C ASN A 231 18.33 5.38 24.07
N LYS A 232 18.16 4.38 23.19
CA LYS A 232 19.21 3.39 22.92
C LYS A 232 20.46 4.02 22.33
N LYS A 233 20.32 4.96 21.40
CA LYS A 233 21.45 5.70 20.82
C LYS A 233 22.22 6.48 21.89
N ILE A 234 21.53 7.16 22.80
CA ILE A 234 22.15 7.91 23.90
C ILE A 234 22.92 6.98 24.84
N ASN A 235 22.35 5.82 25.19
CA ASN A 235 23.01 4.87 26.09
C ASN A 235 24.24 4.20 25.47
N LEU A 236 24.34 4.12 24.14
CA LEU A 236 25.53 3.60 23.44
C LEU A 236 26.68 4.63 23.34
N LEU A 237 26.40 5.90 23.59
CA LEU A 237 27.36 7.01 23.54
C LEU A 237 27.89 7.39 24.94
N LYS A 238 27.39 6.75 26.00
CA LYS A 238 27.87 6.86 27.38
C LYS A 238 28.77 5.68 27.70
#